data_AF-A0A354M8C7-F1
#
_entry.id   AF-A0A354M8C7-F1
#
_cell.length_a   1.000
_cell.length_b   1.000
_cell.length_c   1.000
_cell.angle_alpha   90.00
_cell.angle_beta   90.00
_cell.angle_gamma   90.00
#
_symmetry.space_group_name_H-M   'P 1'
#
loop_
_entity.id
_entity.type
_entity.pdbx_description
1 polymer ?
#
loop_
_entity_poly.entity_id
_entity_poly.type
_entity_poly.pdbx_seq_one_letter_code
_entity_poly.pdbx_strand_id
1 'polypeptide(L)'
;SEIKTAYKQIEAAAGKTLTDMLPDDFKKDFENIYSPDENTAQIIKAADKLSALIKCIEELNTGNLEFFDAEKTVRRAVEDMHCPEADIFLKEFIPSFSLSLDKQKEETEND
;
A
#
# COMPACT_ATOMS: atom_id res chain seq x y z
N SER A 1 20.19 5.32 0.90
CA SER A 1 21.08 5.13 2.06
C SER A 1 21.53 3.69 2.08
N GLU A 2 22.72 3.43 2.62
CA GLU A 2 23.27 2.07 2.76
C GLU A 2 22.30 1.13 3.51
N ILE A 3 21.61 1.67 4.53
CA ILE A 3 20.57 0.97 5.29
C ILE A 3 19.44 0.44 4.39
N LYS A 4 18.91 1.24 3.46
CA LYS A 4 17.85 0.78 2.54
C LYS A 4 18.32 -0.36 1.65
N THR A 5 19.57 -0.32 1.21
CA THR A 5 20.16 -1.39 0.39
C THR A 5 20.31 -2.68 1.20
N ALA A 6 20.74 -2.59 2.46
CA ALA A 6 20.85 -3.74 3.35
C ALA A 6 19.49 -4.41 3.59
N TYR A 7 18.43 -3.64 3.83
CA TYR A 7 17.07 -4.19 3.98
C TYR A 7 16.61 -4.94 2.73
N LYS A 8 16.80 -4.37 1.53
CA LYS A 8 16.47 -5.06 0.28
C LYS A 8 17.22 -6.38 0.08
N GLN A 9 18.48 -6.44 0.50
CA GLN A 9 19.26 -7.68 0.43
C GLN A 9 18.72 -8.74 1.38
N ILE A 10 18.28 -8.34 2.58
CA ILE A 10 17.63 -9.24 3.54
C ILE A 10 16.31 -9.76 2.97
N GLU A 11 15.48 -8.89 2.40
CA GLU A 11 14.20 -9.27 1.76
C GLU A 11 14.41 -10.26 0.60
N ALA A 12 15.40 -10.00 -0.27
CA ALA A 12 15.73 -10.90 -1.38
C ALA A 12 16.20 -12.28 -0.89
N ALA A 13 17.04 -12.32 0.15
CA ALA A 13 17.50 -13.57 0.75
C ALA A 13 16.35 -14.35 1.41
N ALA A 14 15.43 -13.65 2.08
CA ALA A 14 14.23 -14.25 2.66
C ALA A 14 13.30 -14.82 1.58
N GLY A 15 13.04 -14.07 0.50
CA GLY A 15 12.25 -14.53 -0.64
C GLY A 15 12.83 -15.80 -1.26
N LYS A 16 14.14 -15.82 -1.51
CA LYS A 16 14.83 -17.04 -2.01
C LYS A 16 14.68 -18.22 -1.04
N THR A 17 14.86 -17.99 0.25
CA THR A 17 14.73 -19.02 1.28
C THR A 17 13.32 -19.63 1.30
N LEU A 18 12.28 -18.79 1.20
CA LEU A 18 10.89 -19.25 1.14
C LEU A 18 10.60 -20.04 -0.14
N THR A 19 11.10 -19.58 -1.30
CA THR A 19 10.96 -20.31 -2.57
C THR A 19 11.67 -21.66 -2.52
N ASP A 20 12.87 -21.74 -1.94
CA ASP A 20 13.65 -22.98 -1.85
C ASP A 20 12.95 -24.05 -0.99
N MET A 21 12.01 -23.65 -0.11
CA MET A 21 11.19 -24.57 0.70
C MET A 21 10.00 -25.19 -0.07
N LEU A 22 9.66 -24.67 -1.26
CA LEU A 22 8.57 -25.20 -2.07
C LEU A 22 8.99 -26.46 -2.84
N PRO A 23 8.04 -27.34 -3.25
CA PRO A 23 8.29 -28.38 -4.23
C PRO A 23 8.76 -27.80 -5.58
N ASP A 24 9.61 -28.53 -6.32
CA ASP A 24 10.29 -28.01 -7.51
C ASP A 24 9.34 -27.52 -8.62
N ASP A 25 8.15 -28.12 -8.73
CA ASP A 25 7.11 -27.74 -9.68
C ASP A 25 6.44 -26.40 -9.36
N PHE A 26 6.48 -25.94 -8.10
CA PHE A 26 5.91 -24.65 -7.67
C PHE A 26 6.93 -23.51 -7.63
N LYS A 27 8.24 -23.79 -7.54
CA LYS A 27 9.27 -22.76 -7.37
C LYS A 27 9.17 -21.67 -8.44
N LYS A 28 9.06 -22.08 -9.71
CA LYS A 28 9.02 -21.16 -10.85
C LYS A 28 7.85 -20.17 -10.78
N ASP A 29 6.69 -20.60 -10.30
CA ASP A 29 5.51 -19.74 -10.21
C ASP A 29 5.68 -18.68 -9.11
N PHE A 30 6.36 -19.04 -8.02
CA PHE A 30 6.60 -18.14 -6.88
C PHE A 30 7.82 -17.22 -7.06
N GLU A 31 8.85 -17.62 -7.81
CA GLU A 31 10.02 -16.77 -8.11
C GLU A 31 9.61 -15.41 -8.69
N ASN A 32 8.63 -15.41 -9.60
CA ASN A 32 8.15 -14.20 -10.25
C ASN A 32 7.40 -13.25 -9.30
N ILE A 33 6.85 -13.76 -8.19
CA ILE A 33 6.11 -12.96 -7.20
C ILE A 33 7.06 -12.04 -6.42
N TYR A 34 8.28 -12.51 -6.12
CA TYR A 34 9.27 -11.73 -5.38
C TYR A 34 10.05 -10.73 -6.24
N SER A 35 9.95 -10.85 -7.56
CA SER A 35 10.64 -9.99 -8.53
C SER A 35 9.67 -9.47 -9.61
N PRO A 36 8.65 -8.69 -9.22
CA PRO A 36 7.69 -8.13 -10.17
C PRO A 36 8.39 -7.20 -11.16
N ASP A 37 7.79 -7.04 -12.34
CA ASP A 37 8.20 -6.02 -13.30
C ASP A 37 8.03 -4.59 -12.73
N GLU A 38 8.66 -3.61 -13.35
CA GLU A 38 8.69 -2.23 -12.85
C GLU A 38 7.30 -1.61 -12.69
N ASN A 39 6.37 -1.88 -13.61
CA ASN A 39 5.02 -1.35 -13.54
C ASN A 39 4.25 -1.99 -12.37
N THR A 40 4.29 -3.33 -12.28
CA THR A 40 3.69 -4.04 -11.16
C THR A 40 4.28 -3.60 -9.81
N ALA A 41 5.60 -3.43 -9.72
CA ALA A 41 6.28 -2.95 -8.52
C ALA A 41 5.85 -1.53 -8.14
N GLN A 42 5.64 -0.64 -9.12
CA GLN A 42 5.13 0.71 -8.89
C GLN A 42 3.72 0.69 -8.31
N ILE A 43 2.83 -0.12 -8.88
CA ILE A 43 1.44 -0.29 -8.39
C ILE A 43 1.42 -0.86 -6.98
N ILE A 44 2.19 -1.92 -6.70
CA ILE A 44 2.30 -2.52 -5.35
C ILE A 44 2.74 -1.47 -4.33
N LYS A 45 3.74 -0.66 -4.68
CA LYS A 45 4.23 0.40 -3.80
C LYS A 45 3.19 1.51 -3.57
N ALA A 46 2.39 1.83 -4.58
CA ALA A 46 1.29 2.79 -4.42
C ALA A 46 0.21 2.22 -3.48
N ALA A 47 -0.17 0.95 -3.68
CA ALA A 47 -1.15 0.25 -2.85
C ALA A 47 -0.71 0.14 -1.37
N ASP A 48 0.57 -0.13 -1.11
CA ASP A 48 1.15 -0.14 0.24
C ASP A 48 0.98 1.22 0.93
N LYS A 49 1.30 2.31 0.23
CA LYS A 49 1.14 3.67 0.78
C LYS A 49 -0.32 4.07 0.97
N LEU A 50 -1.19 3.70 0.05
CA LEU A 50 -2.63 3.93 0.18
C LEU A 50 -3.19 3.18 1.40
N SER A 51 -2.75 1.95 1.63
CA SER A 51 -3.13 1.17 2.82
C SER A 51 -2.66 1.85 4.11
N ALA A 52 -1.42 2.38 4.13
CA ALA A 52 -0.92 3.17 5.24
C ALA A 52 -1.72 4.47 5.44
N LEU A 53 -2.13 5.15 4.37
CA LEU A 53 -2.96 6.35 4.43
C LEU A 53 -4.33 6.06 5.02
N ILE A 54 -5.00 5.01 4.53
CA ILE A 54 -6.30 4.55 5.05
C ILE A 54 -6.18 4.26 6.54
N LYS A 55 -5.11 3.57 6.97
CA LYS A 55 -4.88 3.30 8.38
C LYS A 55 -4.76 4.58 9.22
N CYS A 56 -4.07 5.61 8.69
CA CYS A 56 -3.98 6.90 9.38
C CYS A 56 -5.34 7.58 9.52
N ILE A 57 -6.17 7.55 8.47
CA ILE A 57 -7.53 8.12 8.47
C ILE A 57 -8.41 7.39 9.49
N GLU A 58 -8.35 6.05 9.52
CA GLU A 58 -9.09 5.23 10.49
C GLU A 58 -8.71 5.57 11.93
N GLU A 59 -7.42 5.70 12.24
CA GLU A 59 -6.94 6.11 13.57
C GLU A 59 -7.39 7.54 13.93
N LEU A 60 -7.40 8.47 12.97
CA LEU A 60 -7.95 9.80 13.21
C LEU A 60 -9.45 9.76 13.50
N ASN A 61 -10.20 8.90 12.81
CA ASN A 61 -11.63 8.70 13.03
C ASN A 61 -11.94 8.08 14.41
N THR A 62 -11.02 7.30 14.99
CA THR A 62 -11.14 6.82 16.37
C THR A 62 -10.70 7.85 17.42
N GLY A 63 -10.24 9.03 16.98
CA GLY A 63 -9.79 10.13 17.84
C GLY A 63 -8.30 10.10 18.18
N ASN A 64 -7.52 9.22 17.55
CA ASN A 64 -6.08 9.13 17.76
C ASN A 64 -5.32 10.18 16.93
N LEU A 65 -5.12 11.36 17.51
CA LEU A 65 -4.48 12.50 16.84
C LEU A 65 -2.97 12.33 16.58
N GLU A 66 -2.31 11.28 17.09
CA GLU A 66 -0.90 10.99 16.79
C GLU A 66 -0.67 10.73 15.29
N PHE A 67 -1.72 10.35 14.57
CA PHE A 67 -1.67 10.05 13.14
C PHE A 67 -1.84 11.28 12.24
N PHE A 68 -2.05 12.49 12.77
CA PHE A 68 -2.34 13.68 11.97
C PHE A 68 -1.17 14.06 11.03
N ASP A 69 0.05 14.09 11.55
CA ASP A 69 1.23 14.41 10.72
C ASP A 69 1.64 13.22 9.83
N ALA A 70 1.35 11.99 10.28
CA ALA A 70 1.57 10.78 9.49
C ALA A 70 0.66 10.74 8.26
N GLU A 71 -0.63 11.04 8.42
CA GLU A 71 -1.61 11.12 7.33
C GLU A 71 -1.13 12.07 6.23
N LYS A 72 -0.75 13.31 6.60
CA LYS A 72 -0.26 14.31 5.65
C LYS A 72 1.00 13.86 4.92
N THR A 73 1.93 13.26 5.66
CA THR A 73 3.20 12.79 5.11
C THR A 73 2.97 11.65 4.12
N VAL A 74 2.11 10.69 4.47
CA VAL A 74 1.81 9.54 3.62
C VAL A 74 1.00 9.97 2.40
N ARG A 75 -0.01 10.84 2.55
CA ARG A 75 -0.80 11.41 1.44
C ARG A 75 0.12 12.06 0.41
N ARG A 76 0.99 12.97 0.86
CA ARG A 76 1.96 13.62 -0.03
C ARG A 76 2.89 12.60 -0.70
N ALA A 77 3.31 11.57 0.03
CA ALA A 77 4.14 10.53 -0.54
C ALA A 77 3.42 9.65 -1.58
N VAL A 78 2.08 9.60 -1.60
CA VAL A 78 1.30 8.98 -2.68
C VAL A 78 1.22 9.93 -3.88
N GLU A 79 0.88 11.21 -3.65
CA GLU A 79 0.77 12.24 -4.70
C GLU A 79 2.10 12.43 -5.46
N ASP A 80 3.23 12.45 -4.74
CA ASP A 80 4.59 12.58 -5.30
C ASP A 80 5.02 11.34 -6.13
N MET A 81 4.25 10.23 -6.11
CA MET A 81 4.53 9.09 -6.99
C MET A 81 4.10 9.33 -8.44
N HIS A 82 3.19 10.29 -8.68
CA HIS A 82 2.61 10.57 -10.00
C HIS A 82 2.11 9.28 -10.70
N CYS A 83 1.41 8.45 -9.95
CA CYS A 83 0.83 7.18 -10.41
C CYS A 83 -0.65 7.41 -10.71
N PRO A 84 -1.08 7.38 -11.99
CA PRO A 84 -2.45 7.73 -12.36
C PRO A 84 -3.51 6.93 -11.61
N GLU A 85 -3.28 5.63 -11.40
CA GLU A 85 -4.16 4.73 -10.68
C GLU A 85 -4.30 5.14 -9.20
N ALA A 86 -3.20 5.56 -8.57
CA ALA A 86 -3.20 6.03 -7.19
C ALA A 86 -3.86 7.40 -7.05
N ASP A 87 -3.64 8.30 -8.01
CA ASP A 87 -4.26 9.63 -8.04
C ASP A 87 -5.78 9.52 -8.18
N ILE A 88 -6.26 8.61 -9.03
CA ILE A 88 -7.68 8.27 -9.13
C ILE A 88 -8.16 7.70 -7.80
N PHE A 89 -7.40 6.80 -7.16
CA PHE A 89 -7.80 6.22 -5.89
C PHE A 89 -7.95 7.28 -4.77
N LEU A 90 -7.00 8.20 -4.68
CA LEU A 90 -7.02 9.35 -3.76
C LEU A 90 -8.24 10.23 -3.99
N LYS A 91 -8.63 10.47 -5.25
CA LYS A 91 -9.74 11.35 -5.60
C LYS A 91 -11.10 10.70 -5.37
N GLU A 92 -11.27 9.47 -5.85
CA GLU A 92 -12.58 8.82 -5.94
C GLU A 92 -12.93 8.01 -4.68
N PHE A 93 -11.95 7.42 -3.99
CA PHE A 93 -12.23 6.46 -2.90
C PHE A 93 -11.83 6.97 -1.51
N ILE A 94 -10.72 7.68 -1.38
CA ILE A 94 -10.22 8.13 -0.06
C ILE A 94 -11.19 9.02 0.72
N PRO A 95 -11.99 9.94 0.12
CA PRO A 95 -12.96 10.72 0.86
C PRO A 95 -13.94 9.84 1.67
N SER A 96 -14.40 8.72 1.12
CA SER A 96 -15.35 7.81 1.78
C SER A 96 -14.77 7.15 3.04
N PHE A 97 -13.45 6.96 3.12
CA PHE A 97 -12.81 6.44 4.34
C PHE A 97 -12.83 7.41 5.52
N SER A 98 -13.14 8.70 5.28
CA SER A 98 -13.33 9.70 6.35
C SER A 98 -14.75 9.67 6.93
N LEU A 99 -15.65 8.88 6.35
CA LEU A 99 -17.02 8.75 6.79
C LEU A 99 -17.18 7.60 7.78
N SER A 100 -18.10 7.76 8.73
CA SER A 100 -18.57 6.64 9.55
C SER A 100 -19.27 5.59 8.68
N LEU A 101 -19.24 4.32 9.10
CA LEU A 101 -19.87 3.20 8.37
C LEU A 101 -21.33 3.46 7.97
N ASP A 102 -22.11 4.13 8.82
CA ASP A 102 -23.51 4.46 8.50
C ASP A 102 -23.62 5.50 7.37
N LYS A 103 -22.72 6.49 7.34
CA LYS A 103 -22.66 7.52 6.29
C LYS A 103 -22.18 6.98 4.95
N GLN A 104 -21.27 5.99 4.97
CA GLN A 104 -20.82 5.32 3.75
C GLN A 104 -21.98 4.58 3.07
N LYS A 105 -22.87 3.94 3.84
CA LYS A 105 -24.06 3.27 3.30
C LYS A 105 -25.04 4.24 2.65
N GLU A 106 -25.23 5.42 3.26
CA GLU A 106 -26.11 6.47 2.72
C GLU A 106 -25.58 7.06 1.41
N GLU A 107 -24.27 7.23 1.24
CA GLU A 107 -23.69 7.73 -0.02
C GLU A 107 -23.82 6.72 -1.17
N THR A 108 -23.63 5.42 -0.92
CA THR A 108 -23.81 4.37 -1.95
C THR A 108 -25.24 4.23 -2.47
N GLU A 109 -26.25 4.79 -1.78
CA GLU A 109 -27.64 4.79 -2.24
C GLU A 109 -27.98 6.00 -3.14
N ASN A 110 -27.07 6.98 -3.24
CA ASN A 110 -27.30 8.25 -3.94
C ASN A 110 -26.49 8.44 -5.24
N ASP A 111 -25.61 7.49 -5.58
CA ASP A 111 -24.90 7.36 -6.87
C ASP A 111 -25.61 6.36 -7.80
#